data_AF-A0A5E4G548-F1
#
_entry.id   AF-A0A5E4G548-F1
#
_cell.length_a   1.000
_cell.length_b   1.000
_cell.length_c   1.000
_cell.angle_alpha   90.00
_cell.angle_beta   90.00
_cell.angle_gamma   90.00
#
_symmetry.space_group_name_H-M   'P 1'
#
loop_
_entity.id
_entity.type
_entity.pdbx_description
1 polymer ?
#
loop_
_entity_poly.entity_id
_entity_poly.type
_entity_poly.pdbx_seq_one_letter_code
_entity_poly.pdbx_strand_id
1 'polypeptide(L)'
;NGLAESKNGQILAAAGAPLLGASVPKQLWMDVVTCAVYLLNRLPSRILDIQTPMQVLNHHIYASSMLTLSPKVFDCVVYVHLHQNQR
;
A
#
# COMPACT_ATOMS: atom_id res chain seq x y z
N ASN A 1 -11.34 9.81 -3.87
CA ASN A 1 -11.27 8.66 -2.95
C ASN A 1 -11.83 7.34 -3.49
N GLY A 2 -12.64 7.31 -4.55
CA GLY A 2 -13.29 6.06 -5.00
C GLY A 2 -12.38 4.85 -5.27
N LEU A 3 -11.17 5.06 -5.80
CA LEU A 3 -10.21 3.96 -6.00
C LEU A 3 -9.70 3.36 -4.67
N ALA A 4 -9.42 4.21 -3.68
CA ALA A 4 -9.00 3.78 -2.36
C ALA A 4 -10.14 3.04 -1.63
N GLU A 5 -11.36 3.55 -1.71
CA GLU A 5 -12.55 2.92 -1.14
C GLU A 5 -12.82 1.54 -1.77
N SER A 6 -12.72 1.42 -3.10
CA SER A 6 -12.86 0.14 -3.79
C SER A 6 -11.80 -0.87 -3.35
N LYS A 7 -10.54 -0.43 -3.19
CA LYS A 7 -9.47 -1.32 -2.72
C LYS A 7 -9.68 -1.77 -1.28
N ASN A 8 -10.13 -0.87 -0.40
CA ASN A 8 -10.48 -1.21 0.98
C ASN A 8 -11.63 -2.23 1.03
N GLY A 9 -12.65 -2.08 0.19
CA GLY A 9 -13.73 -3.06 0.07
C GLY A 9 -13.23 -4.45 -0.35
N GLN A 10 -12.29 -4.52 -1.30
CA GLN A 10 -11.68 -5.79 -1.72
C GLN A 10 -10.88 -6.46 -0.59
N ILE A 11 -10.12 -5.68 0.18
CA ILE A 11 -9.36 -6.19 1.33
C ILE A 11 -10.32 -6.75 2.39
N LEU A 12 -11.40 -6.03 2.70
CA LEU A 12 -12.43 -6.48 3.64
C LEU A 12 -13.10 -7.78 3.17
N ALA A 13 -13.45 -7.87 1.88
CA ALA A 13 -14.04 -9.08 1.32
C ALA A 13 -13.07 -10.29 1.40
N ALA A 14 -11.80 -10.08 1.05
CA ALA A 14 -10.77 -11.12 1.12
C ALA A 14 -10.48 -11.58 2.56
N ALA A 15 -10.48 -10.66 3.53
CA ALA A 15 -10.31 -10.97 4.96
C ALA A 15 -11.57 -11.58 5.60
N GLY A 16 -12.75 -11.34 5.02
CA GLY A 16 -14.02 -11.87 5.50
C GLY A 16 -14.13 -13.38 5.37
N ALA A 17 -13.60 -13.97 4.30
CA ALA A 17 -13.67 -15.41 4.07
C ALA A 17 -12.97 -16.24 5.17
N PRO A 18 -11.75 -15.93 5.63
CA PRO A 18 -11.14 -16.60 6.78
C PRO A 18 -11.86 -16.33 8.10
N LEU A 19 -12.29 -15.08 8.36
CA LEU A 19 -12.96 -14.70 9.61
C LEU A 19 -14.32 -15.37 9.77
N LEU A 20 -15.08 -15.52 8.69
CA LEU A 20 -16.42 -16.11 8.70
C LEU A 20 -16.40 -17.60 8.37
N GLY A 21 -15.65 -18.01 7.35
CA GLY A 21 -15.67 -19.36 6.81
C GLY A 21 -14.71 -20.34 7.48
N ALA A 22 -13.58 -19.86 8.01
CA ALA A 22 -12.60 -20.70 8.73
C ALA A 22 -12.69 -20.55 10.26
N SER A 23 -13.70 -19.82 10.75
CA SER A 23 -13.92 -19.55 12.18
C SER A 23 -12.68 -19.03 12.91
N VAL A 24 -11.86 -18.22 12.22
CA VAL A 24 -10.65 -17.65 12.80
C VAL A 24 -11.05 -16.76 14.00
N PRO A 25 -10.39 -16.91 15.17
CA PRO A 25 -10.65 -16.07 16.33
C PRO A 25 -10.55 -14.58 15.97
N LYS A 26 -11.52 -13.78 16.45
CA LYS A 26 -11.54 -12.32 16.20
C LYS A 26 -10.26 -11.61 16.64
N GLN A 27 -9.53 -12.17 17.60
CA GLN A 27 -8.24 -11.65 18.07
C GLN A 27 -7.17 -11.61 16.96
N LEU A 28 -7.28 -12.50 15.96
CA LEU A 28 -6.34 -12.61 14.84
C LEU A 28 -6.73 -11.76 13.63
N TRP A 29 -7.69 -10.84 13.77
CA TRP A 29 -8.20 -10.05 12.63
C TRP A 29 -7.10 -9.26 11.91
N MET A 30 -6.10 -8.74 12.65
CA MET A 30 -4.94 -8.06 12.07
C MET A 30 -4.10 -8.99 11.20
N ASP A 31 -3.87 -10.22 11.65
CA ASP A 31 -3.10 -11.22 10.90
C ASP A 31 -3.87 -11.65 9.64
N VAL A 32 -5.19 -11.82 9.76
CA VAL A 32 -6.03 -12.13 8.60
C VAL A 32 -6.01 -11.02 7.56
N VAL A 33 -6.14 -9.76 7.96
CA VAL A 33 -6.05 -8.61 7.05
C VAL A 33 -4.67 -8.55 6.41
N THR A 34 -3.60 -8.76 7.19
CA THR A 34 -2.23 -8.79 6.67
C THR A 34 -2.06 -9.90 5.63
N CYS A 35 -2.58 -11.09 5.90
CA CYS A 35 -2.53 -12.22 4.99
C CYS A 35 -3.34 -11.95 3.71
N ALA A 36 -4.53 -11.35 3.83
CA ALA A 36 -5.35 -10.95 2.69
C ALA A 36 -4.63 -9.93 1.79
N VAL A 37 -4.03 -8.89 2.38
CA VAL A 37 -3.23 -7.90 1.64
C VAL A 37 -2.01 -8.55 0.98
N TYR A 38 -1.31 -9.43 1.70
CA TYR A 38 -0.16 -10.17 1.17
C TYR A 38 -0.54 -10.99 -0.06
N LEU A 39 -1.64 -11.75 0.00
CA LEU A 39 -2.15 -12.54 -1.12
C LEU A 39 -2.61 -11.65 -2.27
N LEU A 40 -3.39 -10.60 -2.00
CA LEU A 40 -3.87 -9.68 -3.04
C LEU A 40 -2.71 -9.01 -3.80
N ASN A 41 -1.57 -8.77 -3.15
CA ASN A 41 -0.39 -8.20 -3.81
C ASN A 41 0.43 -9.24 -4.60
N ARG A 42 0.26 -10.54 -4.33
CA ARG A 42 1.06 -11.64 -4.89
C ARG A 42 0.29 -12.59 -5.79
N LEU A 43 -1.03 -12.47 -5.86
CA LEU A 43 -1.84 -13.24 -6.79
C LEU A 43 -1.84 -12.56 -8.17
N PRO A 44 -1.76 -13.37 -9.25
CA PRO A 44 -1.85 -12.83 -10.60
C PRO A 44 -3.26 -12.28 -10.84
N SER A 45 -3.35 -11.15 -11.52
CA SER A 45 -4.64 -10.56 -11.88
C SER A 45 -4.77 -10.47 -13.39
N ARG A 46 -5.97 -10.75 -13.90
CA ARG A 46 -6.25 -10.69 -15.34
C ARG A 46 -6.13 -9.26 -15.90
N ILE A 47 -6.39 -8.25 -15.06
CA ILE A 47 -6.27 -6.84 -15.43
C ILE A 47 -4.79 -6.45 -15.65
N LEU A 48 -3.86 -7.17 -15.03
CA LEU A 48 -2.41 -6.97 -15.17
C LEU A 48 -1.78 -8.06 -16.05
N ASP A 49 -2.51 -8.61 -17.03
CA ASP A 49 -2.00 -9.65 -17.93
C ASP A 49 -1.42 -10.86 -17.20
N ILE A 50 -2.11 -11.32 -16.13
CA ILE A 50 -1.70 -12.46 -15.30
C ILE A 50 -0.39 -12.18 -14.52
N GLN A 51 0.02 -10.92 -14.42
CA GLN A 51 1.07 -10.49 -13.49
C GLN A 51 0.50 -10.15 -12.12
N THR A 52 1.36 -10.22 -11.11
CA THR A 52 1.02 -9.82 -9.74
C THR A 52 1.22 -8.32 -9.56
N PRO A 53 0.41 -7.64 -8.72
CA PRO A 53 0.60 -6.23 -8.42
C PRO A 53 2.02 -5.90 -7.91
N MET A 54 2.61 -6.78 -7.10
CA MET A 54 3.97 -6.61 -6.59
C MET A 54 5.01 -6.62 -7.72
N GLN A 55 4.87 -7.50 -8.73
CA GLN A 55 5.78 -7.53 -9.87
C GLN A 55 5.71 -6.26 -10.69
N VAL A 56 4.49 -5.79 -11.00
CA VAL A 56 4.27 -4.56 -11.77
C VAL A 56 4.82 -3.35 -11.02
N LEU A 57 4.56 -3.26 -9.71
CA LEU A 57 5.11 -2.20 -8.85
C LEU A 57 6.64 -2.23 -8.83
N ASN A 58 7.25 -3.39 -8.62
CA ASN A 58 8.70 -3.52 -8.63
C ASN A 58 9.29 -3.09 -9.96
N HIS A 59 8.70 -3.52 -11.09
CA HIS A 59 9.15 -3.09 -12.41
C HIS A 59 9.11 -1.57 -12.57
N HIS A 60 8.02 -0.91 -12.14
CA HIS A 60 7.90 0.54 -12.16
C HIS A 60 8.92 1.23 -11.24
N ILE A 61 9.19 0.70 -10.05
CA ILE A 61 10.17 1.26 -9.11
C ILE A 61 11.58 1.13 -9.68
N TYR A 62 11.97 -0.03 -10.21
CA TYR A 62 13.27 -0.21 -10.86
C TYR A 62 13.43 0.68 -12.09
N ALA A 63 12.39 0.79 -12.92
CA ALA A 63 12.38 1.72 -14.05
C ALA A 63 12.48 3.19 -13.59
N SER A 64 11.80 3.55 -12.50
CA SER A 64 11.85 4.91 -11.94
C SER A 64 13.16 5.22 -11.21
N SER A 65 13.79 4.25 -10.57
CA SER A 65 15.10 4.40 -9.94
C SER A 65 16.22 4.60 -10.98
N MET A 66 16.00 4.14 -12.21
CA MET A 66 16.88 4.41 -13.36
C MET A 66 16.63 5.79 -13.98
N LEU A 67 15.53 6.48 -13.62
CA LEU A 67 15.34 7.87 -13.98
C LEU A 67 16.29 8.71 -13.13
N THR A 68 17.37 9.16 -13.74
CA THR A 68 18.24 10.24 -13.25
C THR A 68 17.45 11.55 -13.20
N LEU A 69 16.42 11.61 -12.37
CA LEU A 69 15.71 12.84 -12.07
C LEU A 69 16.65 13.68 -11.22
N SER A 70 17.11 14.80 -11.79
CA SER A 70 17.79 15.82 -11.00
C SER A 70 16.84 16.26 -9.89
N PRO A 71 17.27 16.23 -8.60
CA PRO A 71 16.42 16.68 -7.51
C PRO A 71 15.97 18.11 -7.79
N LYS A 72 14.65 18.30 -7.87
CA LYS A 72 14.04 19.61 -8.03
C LYS A 72 13.78 20.16 -6.62
N VAL A 73 14.36 21.31 -6.31
CA VAL A 73 14.00 22.05 -5.10
C VAL A 73 12.51 22.39 -5.21
N PHE A 74 11.71 21.86 -4.29
CA PHE A 74 10.36 22.33 -4.10
C PHE A 74 10.45 23.63 -3.31
N ASP A 75 9.99 24.74 -3.89
CA ASP A 75 9.89 26.05 -3.22
C ASP A 75 8.78 26.04 -2.15
N CYS A 76 8.86 25.11 -1.21
CA CYS A 76 8.02 25.12 -0.03
C CYS A 76 8.75 25.92 1.05
N VAL A 77 8.24 27.12 1.34
CA VAL A 77 8.73 27.95 2.44
C VAL A 77 8.37 27.26 3.75
N VAL A 78 9.36 26.72 4.46
CA VAL A 78 9.21 26.13 5.79
C VAL A 78 9.67 27.14 6.84
N TYR A 79 8.81 27.43 7.80
CA TYR A 79 9.16 28.26 8.96
C TYR A 79 9.63 27.36 10.09
N VAL A 80 10.86 27.57 10.56
CA VAL A 80 11.38 26.89 11.75
C VAL A 80 10.80 27.55 13.00
N HIS A 81 10.05 26.81 13.80
CA HIS A 81 9.59 27.29 15.10
C HIS A 81 10.76 27.20 16.10
N LEU A 82 11.44 28.32 16.35
CA LEU A 82 12.46 28.42 17.38
C LEU A 82 11.81 28.68 18.74
N HIS A 83 12.04 27.78 19.69
CA HIS A 83 11.59 27.95 21.07
C HIS A 83 12.38 29.08 21.75
N GLN A 84 11.71 29.90 22.56
CA GLN A 84 12.14 31.21 23.06
C GLN A 84 13.45 31.25 23.88
N ASN A 85 14.12 30.12 24.10
CA ASN A 85 15.29 30.01 24.96
C ASN A 85 16.63 29.88 24.23
N GLN A 86 16.69 30.13 22.91
CA GLN A 86 17.95 30.21 22.17
C GLN A 86 17.96 31.49 21.34
N ARG A 87 18.32 32.61 21.97
CA ARG A 87 18.84 33.83 21.32
C ARG A 87 20.29 34.00 21.74
#